data_AF-Q5XM75-F1
#
_entry.id   AF-Q5XM75-F1
#
_cell.length_a   1.000
_cell.length_b   1.000
_cell.length_c   1.000
_cell.angle_alpha   90.00
_cell.angle_beta   90.00
_cell.angle_gamma   90.00
#
_symmetry.space_group_name_H-M   'P 1'
#
loop_
_entity.id
_entity.type
_entity.pdbx_description
1 polymer ?
#
loop_
_entity_poly.entity_id
_entity_poly.type
_entity_poly.pdbx_seq_one_letter_code
_entity_poly.pdbx_strand_id
1 'polypeptide(L)'
;MDMVVSEGLRMWAPAPATDRLCVRDYVVDDGDRLKFTIDKGTVVFIPIAGLHHDPQYYPNPSKFDPERFSVENRDKINPNTYLPFGIGPRNCIGS
;
A
#
# COMPACT_ATOMS: atom_id res chain seq x y z
N MET A 1 17.22 -12.48 -6.89
CA MET A 1 16.51 -12.98 -5.69
C MET A 1 15.49 -11.95 -5.19
N ASP A 2 15.80 -10.66 -5.31
CA ASP A 2 14.96 -9.53 -4.89
C ASP A 2 13.53 -9.54 -5.42
N MET A 3 13.33 -9.97 -6.68
CA MET A 3 11.99 -10.12 -7.29
C MET A 3 11.12 -11.14 -6.53
N VAL A 4 11.70 -12.26 -6.13
CA VAL A 4 11.02 -13.32 -5.37
C VAL A 4 10.68 -12.83 -3.97
N VAL A 5 11.61 -12.11 -3.34
CA VAL A 5 11.38 -11.51 -2.00
C VAL A 5 10.26 -10.47 -2.08
N SER A 6 10.28 -9.58 -3.07
CA SER A 6 9.26 -8.54 -3.24
C SER A 6 7.87 -9.12 -3.50
N GLU A 7 7.77 -10.13 -4.36
CA GLU A 7 6.49 -10.81 -4.60
C GLU A 7 5.99 -11.58 -3.37
N GLY A 8 6.91 -12.19 -2.61
CA GLY A 8 6.57 -12.80 -1.32
C GLY A 8 6.01 -11.79 -0.32
N LEU A 9 6.66 -10.62 -0.20
CA LEU A 9 6.20 -9.53 0.67
C LEU A 9 4.88 -8.90 0.21
N ARG A 10 4.59 -8.90 -1.10
CA ARG A 10 3.28 -8.50 -1.62
C ARG A 10 2.20 -9.51 -1.23
N MET A 11 2.41 -10.79 -1.48
CA MET A 11 1.38 -11.81 -1.24
C MET A 11 1.17 -12.10 0.26
N TRP A 12 2.23 -12.03 1.05
CA TRP A 12 2.18 -12.39 2.47
C TRP A 12 2.87 -11.30 3.30
N ALA A 13 2.33 -10.09 3.22
CA ALA A 13 2.81 -8.95 3.98
C ALA A 13 2.83 -9.28 5.50
N PRO A 14 4.00 -9.25 6.16
CA PRO A 14 4.09 -9.52 7.61
C PRO A 14 3.27 -8.53 8.45
N ALA A 15 3.16 -7.29 7.97
CA ALA A 15 2.25 -6.27 8.49
C ALA A 15 1.09 -6.08 7.49
N PRO A 16 -0.03 -6.81 7.64
CA PRO A 16 -1.12 -6.80 6.66
C PRO A 16 -1.96 -5.51 6.68
N ALA A 17 -1.72 -4.62 7.65
CA ALA A 17 -2.36 -3.33 7.74
C ALA A 17 -1.52 -2.34 8.57
N THR A 18 -1.85 -1.06 8.42
CA THR A 18 -1.31 0.03 9.25
C THR A 18 -2.40 1.06 9.51
N ASP A 19 -2.26 1.85 10.55
CA ASP A 19 -3.23 2.87 10.93
C ASP A 19 -2.59 4.26 11.04
N ARG A 20 -3.42 5.30 10.99
CA ARG A 20 -3.03 6.69 11.27
C ARG A 20 -4.09 7.33 12.15
N LEU A 21 -3.67 7.94 13.24
CA LEU A 21 -4.53 8.80 14.06
C LEU A 21 -4.57 10.21 13.46
N CYS A 22 -5.78 10.71 13.19
CA CYS A 22 -5.99 12.07 12.74
C CYS A 22 -5.83 13.04 13.93
N VAL A 23 -4.76 13.84 13.95
CA VAL A 23 -4.44 14.73 15.09
C VAL A 23 -5.08 16.11 15.02
N ARG A 24 -5.70 16.43 13.88
CA ARG A 24 -6.42 17.67 13.58
C ARG A 24 -7.45 17.38 12.49
N ASP A 25 -8.57 18.09 12.47
CA ASP A 25 -9.55 17.93 11.39
C ASP A 25 -8.86 18.08 10.04
N TYR A 26 -9.10 17.10 9.16
CA TYR A 26 -8.42 17.00 7.88
C TYR A 26 -9.44 16.84 6.77
N VAL A 27 -9.50 17.83 5.89
CA VAL A 27 -10.32 17.76 4.68
C VAL A 27 -9.57 16.93 3.65
N VAL A 28 -10.13 15.77 3.33
CA VAL A 28 -9.75 15.00 2.15
C VAL A 28 -10.53 15.57 0.98
N ASP A 29 -9.82 16.01 -0.05
CA ASP A 29 -10.38 16.50 -1.31
C ASP A 29 -9.50 15.97 -2.45
N ASP A 30 -10.01 15.02 -3.23
CA ASP A 30 -9.29 14.45 -4.37
C ASP A 30 -9.39 15.30 -5.64
N GLY A 31 -10.12 16.43 -5.59
CA GLY A 31 -10.35 17.32 -6.73
C GLY A 31 -11.38 16.80 -7.74
N ASP A 32 -12.05 15.67 -7.47
CA ASP A 32 -13.10 15.12 -8.30
C ASP A 32 -14.38 14.86 -7.47
N ARG A 33 -14.54 13.66 -6.92
CA ARG A 33 -15.79 13.22 -6.27
C ARG A 33 -15.64 12.99 -4.77
N LEU A 34 -14.42 12.82 -4.26
CA LEU A 34 -14.19 12.48 -2.88
C LEU A 34 -13.81 13.73 -2.09
N LYS A 35 -14.82 14.31 -1.42
CA LYS A 35 -14.64 15.43 -0.51
C LYS A 35 -15.33 15.18 0.83
N PHE A 36 -14.54 15.00 1.89
CA PHE A 36 -15.05 14.79 3.24
C PHE A 36 -14.03 15.21 4.31
N THR A 37 -14.50 15.39 5.54
CA THR A 37 -13.64 15.69 6.68
C THR A 37 -13.39 14.42 7.50
N ILE A 38 -12.13 14.19 7.87
CA ILE A 38 -11.75 13.25 8.90
C ILE A 38 -11.56 14.04 10.19
N ASP A 39 -12.46 13.82 11.15
CA ASP A 39 -12.44 14.54 12.43
C ASP A 39 -11.20 14.15 13.25
N LYS A 40 -10.68 15.12 14.01
CA LYS A 40 -9.63 14.88 15.00
C LYS A 40 -10.03 13.74 15.94
N GLY A 41 -9.10 12.82 16.17
CA GLY A 41 -9.29 11.63 17.00
C GLY A 41 -9.72 10.39 16.20
N THR A 42 -10.07 10.54 14.92
CA THR A 42 -10.40 9.39 14.06
C THR A 42 -9.15 8.58 13.73
N VAL A 43 -9.23 7.25 13.90
CA VAL A 43 -8.21 6.31 13.42
C VAL A 43 -8.60 5.87 12.01
N VAL A 44 -7.70 6.09 11.05
CA VAL A 44 -7.84 5.63 9.67
C VAL A 44 -7.02 4.36 9.50
N PHE A 45 -7.67 3.28 9.07
CA PHE A 45 -7.04 1.99 8.84
C PHE A 45 -6.76 1.78 7.35
N ILE A 46 -5.54 1.35 7.02
CA ILE A 46 -5.07 1.13 5.66
C ILE A 46 -4.86 -0.37 5.47
N PRO A 47 -5.68 -1.05 4.66
CA PRO A 47 -5.62 -2.50 4.48
C PRO A 47 -4.53 -2.87 3.46
N ILE A 48 -3.28 -2.96 3.90
CA ILE A 48 -2.12 -3.28 3.04
C ILE A 48 -2.32 -4.60 2.30
N ALA A 49 -2.73 -5.67 2.99
CA ALA A 49 -2.98 -6.97 2.36
C ALA A 49 -4.10 -6.90 1.32
N GLY A 50 -5.12 -6.06 1.55
CA GLY A 50 -6.19 -5.80 0.58
C GLY A 50 -5.67 -5.08 -0.67
N LEU A 51 -4.91 -4.01 -0.49
CA LEU A 51 -4.26 -3.26 -1.58
C LEU A 51 -3.33 -4.17 -2.41
N HIS A 52 -2.55 -5.02 -1.74
CA HIS A 52 -1.65 -5.97 -2.38
C HIS A 52 -2.37 -7.04 -3.19
N HIS A 53 -3.64 -7.34 -2.88
CA HIS A 53 -4.46 -8.30 -3.61
C HIS A 53 -5.52 -7.67 -4.51
N ASP A 54 -5.53 -6.35 -4.64
CA ASP A 54 -6.49 -5.66 -5.48
C ASP A 54 -6.14 -5.88 -6.97
N PRO A 55 -7.01 -6.53 -7.77
CA PRO A 55 -6.76 -6.77 -9.19
C PRO A 55 -6.64 -5.49 -10.02
N GLN A 56 -7.12 -4.35 -9.52
CA GLN A 56 -6.91 -3.04 -10.13
C GLN A 56 -5.43 -2.67 -10.21
N TYR A 57 -4.64 -3.05 -9.20
CA TYR A 57 -3.21 -2.74 -9.12
C TYR A 57 -2.32 -3.94 -9.46
N TYR A 58 -2.80 -5.16 -9.19
CA TYR A 58 -2.06 -6.40 -9.42
C TYR A 58 -2.90 -7.40 -10.21
N PRO A 59 -2.79 -7.42 -11.56
CA PRO A 59 -3.53 -8.36 -12.40
C PRO A 59 -3.25 -9.81 -12.01
N ASN A 60 -4.27 -10.65 -11.83
CA ASN A 60 -4.14 -12.01 -11.27
C ASN A 60 -3.44 -12.03 -9.89
N PRO A 61 -3.99 -11.34 -8.88
CA PRO A 61 -3.27 -11.01 -7.64
C PRO A 61 -2.89 -12.23 -6.79
N SER A 62 -3.60 -13.36 -6.94
CA SER A 62 -3.32 -14.62 -6.24
C SER A 62 -2.22 -15.46 -6.89
N LYS A 63 -1.76 -15.10 -8.10
CA LYS A 63 -0.63 -15.77 -8.75
C LYS A 63 0.67 -15.19 -8.20
N PHE A 64 1.53 -16.07 -7.69
CA PHE A 64 2.91 -15.72 -7.34
C PHE A 64 3.71 -15.47 -8.63
N ASP A 65 4.01 -14.21 -8.91
CA ASP A 65 4.66 -13.77 -10.14
C ASP A 65 5.81 -12.77 -9.85
N PRO A 66 7.04 -13.26 -9.63
CA PRO A 66 8.19 -12.40 -9.39
C PRO A 66 8.48 -11.39 -10.51
N GLU A 67 8.06 -11.66 -11.74
CA GLU A 67 8.29 -10.79 -12.91
C GLU A 67 7.57 -9.44 -12.80
N ARG A 68 6.58 -9.30 -11.89
CA ARG A 68 6.01 -7.98 -11.56
C ARG A 68 7.06 -6.98 -11.11
N PHE A 69 8.10 -7.45 -10.43
CA PHE A 69 9.18 -6.65 -9.88
C PHE A 69 10.44 -6.69 -10.74
N SER A 70 10.34 -7.13 -12.01
CA SER A 70 11.45 -7.04 -12.96
C SER A 70 11.84 -5.58 -13.23
N VAL A 71 13.02 -5.35 -13.79
CA VAL A 71 13.50 -4.00 -14.13
C VAL A 71 12.54 -3.30 -15.11
N GLU A 72 11.92 -4.04 -16.01
CA GLU A 72 11.01 -3.56 -17.05
C GLU A 72 9.60 -3.28 -16.52
N ASN A 73 9.23 -3.90 -15.39
CA ASN A 73 7.87 -3.84 -14.83
C ASN A 73 7.76 -3.01 -13.55
N ARG A 74 8.85 -2.83 -12.79
CA ARG A 74 8.83 -2.13 -11.49
C ARG A 74 8.23 -0.73 -11.57
N ASP A 75 8.47 0.00 -12.66
CA ASP A 75 7.99 1.37 -12.84
C ASP A 75 6.48 1.43 -13.16
N LYS A 76 5.87 0.29 -13.47
CA LYS A 76 4.41 0.16 -13.69
C LYS A 76 3.66 -0.04 -12.37
N ILE A 77 4.35 -0.35 -11.28
CA ILE A 77 3.74 -0.53 -9.96
C ILE A 77 3.48 0.85 -9.36
N ASN A 78 2.23 1.09 -8.93
CA ASN A 78 1.91 2.30 -8.20
C ASN A 78 2.64 2.26 -6.83
N PRO A 79 3.54 3.23 -6.53
CA PRO A 79 4.32 3.21 -5.28
C PRO A 79 3.44 3.30 -4.02
N ASN A 80 2.21 3.82 -4.14
CA ASN A 80 1.27 3.91 -3.02
C ASN A 80 0.46 2.64 -2.78
N THR A 81 0.65 1.59 -3.60
CA THR A 81 -0.06 0.31 -3.46
C THR A 81 0.85 -0.82 -3.03
N TYR A 82 2.17 -0.70 -3.20
CA TYR A 82 3.15 -1.65 -2.66
C TYR A 82 3.74 -1.16 -1.34
N LEU A 83 3.09 -1.51 -0.23
CA LEU A 83 3.44 -1.04 1.12
C LEU A 83 3.94 -2.13 2.09
N PRO A 84 4.87 -3.03 1.72
CA PRO A 84 5.30 -4.14 2.60
C PRO A 84 5.96 -3.66 3.90
N PHE A 85 6.50 -2.44 3.88
CA PHE A 85 7.17 -1.79 5.01
C PHE A 85 6.57 -0.42 5.36
N GLY A 86 5.34 -0.16 4.88
CA GLY A 86 4.68 1.14 5.03
C GLY A 86 5.28 2.24 4.17
N ILE A 87 4.83 3.48 4.41
CA ILE A 87 5.23 4.68 3.66
C ILE A 87 5.29 5.91 4.59
N GLY A 88 6.08 6.89 4.17
CA GLY A 88 6.23 8.18 4.85
C GLY A 88 7.21 8.12 6.03
N PRO A 89 7.19 9.12 6.92
CA PRO A 89 8.21 9.29 7.98
C PRO A 89 8.17 8.21 9.09
N ARG A 90 7.22 7.27 9.00
CA ARG A 90 7.02 6.18 9.96
C ARG A 90 7.02 4.82 9.24
N ASN A 91 7.69 4.72 8.10
CA ASN A 91 7.97 3.43 7.46
C ASN A 91 8.95 2.61 8.31
N CYS A 92 9.08 1.31 8.01
CA CYS A 92 10.02 0.44 8.71
C CYS A 92 11.45 0.95 8.56
N ILE A 93 12.20 1.03 9.65
CA ILE A 93 13.60 1.46 9.64
C ILE A 93 14.55 0.37 9.09
N GLY A 94 14.09 -0.89 9.04
CA GLY A 94 14.87 -2.04 8.58
C GLY A 94 14.50 -2.56 7.20
N SER A 95 13.79 -1.76 6.40
CA SER A 95 13.44 -2.09 5.00
C SER A 95 14.65 -2.06 4.09
#